data_AF-A0A937P4F8-F1
#
_entry.id   AF-A0A937P4F8-F1
#
_cell.length_a   1.000
_cell.length_b   1.000
_cell.length_c   1.000
_cell.angle_alpha   90.00
_cell.angle_beta   90.00
_cell.angle_gamma   90.00
#
_symmetry.space_group_name_H-M   'P 1'
#
loop_
_entity.id
_entity.type
_entity.pdbx_description
1 polymer ?
#
loop_
_entity_poly.entity_id
_entity_poly.type
_entity_poly.pdbx_seq_one_letter_code
_entity_poly.pdbx_strand_id
1 'polypeptide(L)' 'MKLTNSTLKKIKKNAPLKRALMDLFDKSQYTIESYLNKNNTELCRYDSLQVISAYLECEINDLLTESTLDFKPIYQSS' A
#
# COMPACT_ATOMS: atom_id res chain seq x y z
N MET A 1 6.95 -10.07 4.46
CA MET A 1 6.11 -9.47 3.40
C MET A 1 5.88 -8.01 3.76
N LYS A 2 5.99 -7.09 2.80
CA LYS A 2 5.99 -5.64 3.03
C LYS A 2 5.28 -4.93 1.88
N LEU A 3 4.59 -3.83 2.16
CA LEU A 3 4.01 -2.97 1.13
C LEU A 3 5.11 -2.20 0.40
N THR A 4 4.87 -1.89 -0.87
CA THR A 4 5.78 -1.09 -1.68
C THR A 4 5.84 0.37 -1.21
N ASN A 5 6.94 1.07 -1.49
CA ASN A 5 7.10 2.47 -1.11
C ASN A 5 6.07 3.38 -1.80
N SER A 6 5.66 3.05 -3.03
CA SER A 6 4.62 3.75 -3.78
C SER A 6 3.25 3.59 -3.10
N THR A 7 2.88 2.37 -2.70
CA THR A 7 1.65 2.07 -1.97
C THR A 7 1.59 2.82 -0.63
N LEU A 8 2.67 2.77 0.17
CA LEU A 8 2.73 3.50 1.44
C LEU A 8 2.52 5.01 1.26
N LYS A 9 3.10 5.62 0.22
CA LYS A 9 2.88 7.03 -0.11
C LYS A 9 1.43 7.32 -0.48
N LYS A 10 0.79 6.44 -1.25
CA LYS A 10 -0.64 6.56 -1.61
C LYS A 10 -1.52 6.49 -0.36
N ILE A 11 -1.29 5.51 0.52
CA ILE A 11 -2.06 5.35 1.76
C ILE A 11 -1.91 6.58 2.66
N LYS A 12 -0.70 7.09 2.86
CA LYS A 12 -0.46 8.27 3.72
C LYS A 12 -1.21 9.52 3.24
N LYS A 13 -1.42 9.65 1.92
CA LYS A 13 -2.16 10.77 1.30
C LYS A 13 -3.68 10.56 1.28
N ASN A 14 -4.18 9.35 1.52
CA ASN A 14 -5.59 9.02 1.47
C ASN A 14 -6.21 8.99 2.88
N ALA A 15 -6.86 10.10 3.28
CA ALA A 15 -7.48 10.21 4.60
C ALA A 15 -8.64 9.21 4.84
N PRO A 16 -9.57 8.98 3.87
CA PRO A 16 -10.57 7.94 3.98
C PRO A 16 -9.99 6.54 4.21
N LEU A 17 -8.92 6.17 3.49
CA LEU A 17 -8.26 4.86 3.68
C LEU A 17 -7.62 4.74 5.07
N LYS A 18 -6.97 5.80 5.56
CA LYS A 18 -6.43 5.80 6.93
C LYS A 18 -7.55 5.59 7.96
N ARG A 19 -8.72 6.19 7.75
CA ARG A 19 -9.89 5.97 8.61
C ARG A 19 -10.38 4.54 8.55
N ALA A 20 -10.52 3.96 7.36
CA ALA A 20 -10.91 2.56 7.20
C ALA A 20 -9.94 1.59 7.90
N LEU A 21 -8.64 1.86 7.84
CA LEU A 21 -7.65 1.06 8.58
C LEU A 21 -7.78 1.22 10.10
N MET A 22 -8.06 2.43 10.60
CA MET A 22 -8.33 2.65 12.03
C MET A 22 -9.51 1.81 12.51
N ASP A 23 -10.59 1.81 11.72
CA ASP A 23 -11.80 1.06 12.03
C ASP A 23 -11.56 -0.46 11.90
N LEU A 24 -10.81 -0.93 10.90
CA LEU A 24 -10.45 -2.34 10.71
C LEU A 24 -9.64 -2.92 11.88
N PHE A 25 -8.63 -2.18 12.35
CA PHE A 25 -7.75 -2.66 13.43
C PHE A 25 -8.27 -2.32 14.84
N ASP A 26 -9.31 -1.51 14.93
CA ASP A 26 -9.76 -0.86 16.17
C ASP A 26 -8.59 -0.17 16.89
N LYS A 27 -7.95 0.76 16.18
CA LYS A 27 -6.75 1.47 16.65
C LYS A 27 -6.79 2.96 16.35
N SER A 28 -6.07 3.72 17.19
CA SER A 28 -5.90 5.16 17.00
C SER A 28 -5.15 5.50 15.71
N GLN A 29 -5.34 6.73 15.22
CA GLN A 29 -4.60 7.26 14.09
C GLN A 29 -3.07 7.15 14.31
N TYR A 30 -2.60 7.47 15.53
CA TYR A 30 -1.18 7.39 15.87
C TYR A 30 -0.63 5.97 15.66
N THR A 31 -1.38 4.94 16.05
CA THR A 31 -0.99 3.54 15.85
C THR A 31 -0.93 3.18 14.36
N ILE A 32 -1.93 3.59 13.57
CA ILE A 32 -1.95 3.33 12.12
C ILE A 32 -0.80 4.05 11.42
N GLU A 33 -0.49 5.30 11.79
CA GLU A 33 0.67 6.01 11.25
C GLU A 33 1.98 5.31 11.60
N SER A 34 2.10 4.81 12.83
CA SER A 34 3.25 3.98 13.24
C SER A 34 3.37 2.72 12.39
N TYR A 35 2.25 2.05 12.08
CA TYR A 35 2.25 0.87 11.21
C TYR A 35 2.71 1.20 9.80
N LEU A 36 2.22 2.31 9.23
CA LEU A 36 2.61 2.79 7.90
C LEU A 36 4.08 3.23 7.85
N ASN A 37 4.59 3.83 8.92
CA ASN A 37 5.99 4.26 9.01
C ASN A 37 6.95 3.08 9.18
N LYS A 38 6.55 2.05 9.92
CA LYS A 38 7.35 0.84 10.15
C LYS A 38 7.17 -0.24 9.09
N ASN A 39 6.25 -0.03 8.12
CA ASN A 39 5.82 -1.04 7.16
C ASN A 39 5.46 -2.35 7.88
N ASN A 40 4.55 -2.24 8.85
CA ASN A 40 4.13 -3.32 9.73
C ASN A 40 3.50 -4.47 8.93
N THR A 41 3.82 -5.71 9.30
CA THR A 41 3.28 -6.93 8.71
C THR A 41 1.75 -7.04 8.82
N GLU A 42 1.14 -6.39 9.81
CA GLU A 42 -0.33 -6.27 9.95
C GLU A 42 -0.99 -5.66 8.70
N LEU A 43 -0.31 -4.74 8.01
CA LEU A 43 -0.80 -4.12 6.78
C LEU A 43 -0.73 -5.05 5.57
N CYS A 44 0.01 -6.16 5.67
CA CYS A 44 0.13 -7.17 4.63
C CYS A 44 -0.79 -8.39 4.87
N ARG A 45 -1.66 -8.34 5.89
CA ARG A 45 -2.71 -9.35 6.05
C ARG A 45 -3.74 -9.21 4.94
N TYR A 46 -4.40 -10.32 4.60
CA TYR A 46 -5.34 -10.37 3.49
C TYR A 46 -6.48 -9.34 3.64
N ASP A 47 -7.08 -9.23 4.83
CA ASP A 47 -8.16 -8.27 5.10
C ASP A 47 -7.69 -6.82 4.91
N SER A 48 -6.49 -6.51 5.39
CA SER A 48 -5.84 -5.20 5.21
C SER A 48 -5.61 -4.91 3.73
N LEU A 49 -5.10 -5.89 2.98
CA LEU A 49 -4.83 -5.77 1.55
C LEU A 49 -6.12 -5.63 0.74
N GLN A 50 -7.21 -6.30 1.12
CA GLN A 50 -8.52 -6.11 0.50
C GLN A 50 -9.03 -4.68 0.69
N VAL A 51 -8.94 -4.14 1.91
CA VAL A 51 -9.33 -2.75 2.16
C VAL A 51 -8.46 -1.78 1.36
N ILE A 52 -7.14 -1.97 1.38
CA ILE A 52 -6.21 -1.09 0.67
C ILE A 52 -6.44 -1.15 -0.85
N SER A 53 -6.63 -2.35 -1.42
CA SER A 53 -6.87 -2.52 -2.86
C SER A 53 -8.19 -1.89 -3.29
N ALA A 54 -9.26 -2.04 -2.50
CA ALA A 54 -10.55 -1.41 -2.79
C ALA A 54 -10.47 0.12 -2.82
N TYR A 55 -9.75 0.74 -1.87
CA TYR A 55 -9.60 2.20 -1.82
C TYR A 55 -8.60 2.78 -2.82
N LEU A 56 -7.63 1.97 -3.27
CA LEU A 56 -6.62 2.39 -4.25
C LEU A 56 -6.98 1.96 -5.68
N GLU A 57 -8.10 1.26 -5.87
CA GLU A 57 -8.59 0.76 -7.15
C GLU A 57 -7.51 -0.01 -7.92
N CYS A 58 -6.83 -0.93 -7.23
CA CYS A 58 -5.75 -1.74 -7.82
C CYS A 58 -5.79 -3.19 -7.34
N GLU A 59 -5.04 -4.08 -7.98
CA GLU A 59 -4.96 -5.47 -7.52
C GLU A 59 -4.11 -5.60 -6.25
N ILE A 60 -4.42 -6.61 -5.42
CA ILE A 60 -3.64 -6.90 -4.20
C ILE A 60 -2.18 -7.18 -4.54
N ASN A 61 -1.92 -7.84 -5.68
CA ASN A 61 -0.55 -8.17 -6.12
C ASN A 61 0.28 -6.91 -6.39
N ASP A 62 -0.34 -5.83 -6.90
CA ASP A 62 0.33 -4.56 -7.17
C ASP A 62 0.70 -3.79 -5.90
N LEU A 63 0.02 -4.09 -4.78
CA LEU A 63 0.33 -3.47 -3.48
C LEU A 63 1.66 -3.99 -2.90
N LEU A 64 2.03 -5.21 -3.27
CA LEU A 64 3.11 -6.00 -2.69
C LEU A 64 4.32 -6.08 -3.62
N THR A 65 4.07 -6.07 -4.93
CA THR A 65 5.10 -6.11 -5.97
C THR A 65 5.37 -4.67 -6.38
N GLU A 66 6.60 -4.18 -6.19
CA GLU A 66 6.98 -2.92 -6.86
C GLU A 66 6.84 -3.20 -8.35
N SER A 67 5.82 -2.62 -8.98
CA SER A 67 5.65 -2.73 -10.42
C SER A 67 6.91 -2.17 -11.05
N THR A 68 7.83 -3.06 -11.41
CA THR A 68 8.97 -2.79 -12.27
C THR A 68 8.45 -2.68 -13.70
N LEU A 69 7.49 -1.79 -13.91
CA LEU A 69 7.16 -1.25 -15.23
C LEU A 69 7.96 0.04 -15.42
N ASP A 70 9.25 -0.01 -15.09
CA ASP A 70 10.25 0.73 -15.85
C ASP A 70 10.42 -0.05 -17.17
N PHE A 71 9.45 0.06 -18.07
CA PHE A 71 9.69 -0.20 -19.47
C PHE A 71 10.74 0.81 -19.92
N LYS A 72 12.03 0.49 -19.77
CA LYS A 72 13.04 1.07 -20.64
C LYS A 72 12.74 0.51 -22.02
N PRO A 73 12.28 1.32 -23.00
CA PRO A 73 12.32 0.84 -24.36
C PRO A 73 13.80 0.60 -24.69
N ILE A 74 14.19 -0.65 -24.85
CA ILE A 74 15.46 -1.01 -25.50
C ILE A 74 15.24 -0.72 -26.99
N TYR A 75 15.18 0.56 -27.37
CA TYR A 75 15.49 0.90 -28.76
C TYR A 75 17.01 0.91 -28.86
N GLN A 76 17.53 -0.27 -29.20
CA GLN A 76 18.72 -0.35 -30.04
C GLN A 76 18.38 0.28 -31.39
N SER A 77 19.12 1.31 -31.77
CA SER A 77 19.35 1.74 -33.16
C SER A 77 20.61 2.62 -33.07
N SER A 78 21.79 2.04 -33.28
CA SER A 78 22.49 1.96 -34.58
C SER A 78 22.94 3.33 -35.07
#